data_AF-A0A9E3GG36-F1
#
_entry.id   AF-A0A9E3GG36-F1
#
_cell.length_a   1.000
_cell.length_b   1.000
_cell.length_c   1.000
_cell.angle_alpha   90.00
_cell.angle_beta   90.00
_cell.angle_gamma   90.00
#
_symmetry.space_group_name_H-M   'P 1'
#
loop_
_entity.id
_entity.type
_entity.pdbx_description
1 polymer ?
#
loop_
_entity_poly.entity_id
_entity_poly.type
_entity_poly.pdbx_seq_one_letter_code
_entity_poly.pdbx_strand_id
1 'polypeptide(L)' 'LACGPHNRLADKGWTTRTNTKGDTEWIPPPHLDHGQPRTNTFHHPEKLLREDDDEP' A
#
# COMPACT_ATOMS: atom_id res chain seq x y z
N LEU A 1 -3.71 -11.70 -10.29
CA LEU A 1 -3.00 -12.56 -9.32
C LEU A 1 -3.06 -11.90 -7.96
N ALA A 2 -4.06 -12.24 -7.16
CA ALA A 2 -3.98 -12.23 -5.70
C ALA A 2 -4.36 -13.66 -5.32
N CYS A 3 -3.38 -14.47 -4.93
CA CYS A 3 -3.60 -15.91 -4.73
C CYS A 3 -4.53 -16.17 -3.54
N GLY A 4 -5.61 -16.91 -3.77
CA GLY A 4 -6.31 -17.74 -2.78
C GLY A 4 -7.07 -17.05 -1.62
N PRO A 5 -7.71 -17.85 -0.74
CA PRO A 5 -8.63 -17.38 0.31
C PRO A 5 -8.00 -16.45 1.35
N HIS A 6 -6.67 -16.32 1.36
CA HIS A 6 -5.90 -15.50 2.30
C HIS A 6 -5.88 -14.02 1.89
N ASN A 7 -6.28 -13.69 0.65
CA ASN A 7 -6.35 -12.32 0.15
C ASN A 7 -7.77 -11.72 0.14
N ARG A 8 -8.73 -12.32 0.87
CA ARG A 8 -10.15 -11.89 0.87
C ARG A 8 -10.37 -10.46 1.42
N LEU A 9 -9.36 -9.82 2.01
CA LEU A 9 -9.41 -8.40 2.37
C LEU A 9 -9.27 -7.48 1.16
N ALA A 10 -8.61 -7.91 0.09
CA ALA A 10 -8.57 -7.17 -1.18
C ALA A 10 -9.99 -7.01 -1.78
N ASP A 11 -10.84 -8.02 -1.62
CA ASP A 11 -12.24 -7.98 -2.10
C ASP A 11 -13.14 -6.95 -1.36
N LYS A 12 -12.63 -6.28 -0.32
CA LYS A 12 -13.39 -5.25 0.46
C LYS A 12 -13.09 -3.81 0.00
N GLY A 13 -12.84 -3.62 -1.30
CA GLY A 13 -12.58 -2.31 -1.88
C GLY A 13 -11.13 -1.81 -1.71
N TRP A 14 -10.22 -2.70 -1.30
CA TRP A 14 -8.79 -2.41 -1.28
C TRP A 14 -8.18 -2.83 -2.61
N THR A 15 -7.40 -1.96 -3.24
CA THR A 15 -6.69 -2.26 -4.49
C THR A 15 -5.19 -2.28 -4.26
N THR A 16 -4.45 -3.12 -4.99
CA THR A 16 -2.99 -3.10 -4.98
C THR A 16 -2.43 -2.57 -6.30
N ARG A 17 -1.37 -1.77 -6.21
CA ARG A 17 -0.61 -1.26 -7.37
C ARG A 17 0.88 -1.45 -7.12
N THR A 18 1.64 -1.69 -8.19
CA THR A 18 3.11 -1.56 -8.16
C THR A 18 3.51 -0.18 -8.64
N ASN A 19 4.31 0.55 -7.85
CA ASN A 19 4.79 1.87 -8.23
C ASN A 19 6.06 1.81 -9.11
N THR A 20 6.57 2.96 -9.54
CA THR A 20 7.76 3.05 -10.41
C THR A 20 9.05 2.57 -9.72
N LYS A 21 9.07 2.53 -8.39
CA LYS A 21 10.15 2.00 -7.55
C LYS A 21 10.05 0.48 -7.38
N GLY A 22 8.97 -0.15 -7.86
CA GLY A 22 8.71 -1.59 -7.72
C GLY A 22 8.06 -1.99 -6.39
N ASP A 23 7.70 -1.03 -5.55
CA ASP A 23 7.03 -1.30 -4.28
C ASP A 23 5.53 -1.59 -4.48
N THR A 24 4.97 -2.42 -3.60
CA THR A 24 3.53 -2.71 -3.58
C THR A 24 2.80 -1.74 -2.68
N GLU A 25 1.88 -0.99 -3.27
CA GLU A 25 1.00 -0.04 -2.61
C GLU A 25 -0.37 -0.64 -2.37
N TRP A 26 -0.92 -0.38 -1.18
CA TRP A 26 -2.27 -0.75 -0.76
C TRP A 26 -3.14 0.50 -0.75
N ILE A 27 -4.10 0.54 -1.66
CA ILE A 27 -5.03 1.66 -1.87
C ILE A 27 -6.32 1.33 -1.09
N PRO A 28 -6.64 2.04 0.01
CA PRO A 28 -7.90 1.92 0.73
C PRO A 28 -9.13 2.34 -0.10
N PRO A 29 -10.33 1.90 0.31
CA PRO A 29 -11.59 2.52 -0.10
C PRO A 29 -11.64 4.03 0.23
N PRO A 30 -12.39 4.85 -0.53
CA PRO A 30 -12.40 6.32 -0.34
C PRO A 30 -12.73 6.81 1.08
N HIS A 31 -13.56 6.07 1.82
CA HIS A 31 -13.94 6.43 3.20
C HIS A 31 -12.85 6.14 4.24
N LEU A 32 -11.78 5.44 3.86
CA LEU A 32 -10.60 5.14 4.68
C LEU A 32 -9.33 5.80 4.10
N ASP A 33 -9.48 6.67 3.10
CA ASP A 33 -8.37 7.40 2.52
C ASP A 33 -8.13 8.70 3.30
N HIS A 34 -7.19 8.65 4.25
CA HIS A 34 -6.81 9.78 5.10
C HIS A 34 -5.41 10.31 4.77
N GLY A 35 -4.84 9.94 3.61
CA GLY A 35 -3.49 10.33 3.22
C GLY A 35 -2.36 9.57 3.94
N GLN A 36 -2.66 8.43 4.57
CA GLN A 36 -1.64 7.55 5.13
C GLN A 36 -0.71 6.95 4.05
N PRO A 37 0.52 6.54 4.42
CA PRO A 37 1.43 5.85 3.51
C PRO A 37 0.78 4.60 2.90
N ARG A 38 0.92 4.44 1.58
CA ARG A 38 0.36 3.30 0.84
C ARG A 38 1.23 2.05 0.91
N THR A 39 2.48 2.19 1.33
CA THR A 39 3.44 1.09 1.44
C THR A 39 3.51 0.55 2.87
N ASN A 40 3.66 -0.76 3.02
CA ASN A 40 3.80 -1.39 4.33
C ASN A 40 5.28 -1.48 4.73
N THR A 41 5.68 -0.74 5.76
CA THR A 41 7.05 -0.68 6.27
C THR A 41 7.30 -1.58 7.50
N PHE A 42 6.40 -2.52 7.82
CA PHE A 42 6.49 -3.36 9.04
C PHE A 42 7.85 -4.05 9.25
N HIS A 43 8.47 -4.56 8.17
CA HIS A 43 9.80 -5.19 8.24
C HIS A 43 10.96 -4.23 7.96
N HIS A 44 10.66 -2.99 7.60
CA HIS A 44 11.61 -1.95 7.21
C HIS A 44 11.25 -0.61 7.88
N PRO A 45 11.21 -0.54 9.22
CA PRO A 45 10.84 0.67 9.94
C PRO A 45 11.79 1.84 9.66
N GLU A 46 13.02 1.58 9.21
CA GLU A 46 13.97 2.59 8.74
C GLU A 46 13.43 3.44 7.58
N LYS A 47 12.49 2.91 6.80
CA LYS A 47 11.84 3.63 5.69
C LYS A 47 10.87 4.72 6.18
N LEU A 48 10.39 4.65 7.43
CA LEU A 48 9.54 5.69 8.02
C LEU A 48 10.28 7.02 8.24
N LEU A 49 11.62 6.98 8.34
CA LEU A 49 12.46 8.15 8.52
C LEU A 49 12.91 8.77 7.20
N ARG A 50 12.57 8.13 6.07
CA ARG A 50 12.91 8.63 4.75
C ARG A 50 11.77 9.53 4.31
N GLU A 51 12.06 10.81 4.09
CA GLU A 51 11.07 11.74 3.52
C GLU A 51 10.61 11.17 2.18
N ASP A 52 9.31 10.88 2.09
CA ASP A 52 8.67 10.27 0.94
C ASP A 52 8.89 11.14 -0.30
N ASP A 53 9.78 10.68 -1.18
CA ASP A 53 10.00 11.15 -2.56
C ASP A 53 8.81 10.70 -3.45
N ASP A 54 7.60 10.89 -2.93
CA ASP A 54 6.31 10.51 -3.51
C ASP A 54 5.57 11.78 -4.00
N GLU A 55 6.19 12.45 -4.96
CA GLU A 55 5.54 13.36 -5.90
C GLU A 55 6.17 13.12 -7.29
N PRO A 56 5.43 13.20 -8.43
CA PRO A 56 4.03 13.58 -8.64
C PRO A 56 3.12 12.50 -9.27
#